data_AF-A0A858BU52-F1
#
_entry.id   AF-A0A858BU52-F1
#
_cell.length_a   1.000
_cell.length_b   1.000
_cell.length_c   1.000
_cell.angle_alpha   90.00
_cell.angle_beta   90.00
_cell.angle_gamma   90.00
#
_symmetry.space_group_name_H-M   'P 1'
#
loop_
_entity.id
_entity.type
_entity.pdbx_description
1 polymer ?
#
loop_
_entity_poly.entity_id
_entity_poly.type
_entity_poly.pdbx_seq_one_letter_code
_entity_poly.pdbx_strand_id
1 'polypeptide(L)'
;MKIKAIAKLCKESKFIQLIDVPSGSSCRQWIGNGGAAYPITGLPYLDEQSIYTVFEIPEDKQEKIKFIHQQNPGFFNFDDTDRTEIQVELLGVGVDLGSKLIKPLQTRKGIGFYDTKYMAPLADITVGREIYERETEGGKPTLQLSKAF
;
A
#
# COMPACT_ATOMS: atom_id res chain seq x y z
N MET A 1 -4.37 -1.81 -11.47
CA MET A 1 -4.13 -0.87 -10.34
C MET A 1 -4.33 0.55 -10.83
N LYS A 2 -4.96 1.43 -10.05
CA LYS A 2 -5.26 2.81 -10.43
C LYS A 2 -4.26 3.80 -9.82
N ILE A 3 -3.30 4.28 -10.61
CA ILE A 3 -2.31 5.29 -10.18
C ILE A 3 -2.99 6.56 -9.64
N LYS A 4 -4.06 7.05 -10.29
CA LYS A 4 -4.81 8.23 -9.83
C LYS A 4 -5.37 8.08 -8.41
N ALA A 5 -5.78 6.86 -8.03
CA ALA A 5 -6.28 6.61 -6.68
C ALA A 5 -5.13 6.63 -5.64
N ILE A 6 -3.94 6.14 -6.00
CA ILE A 6 -2.75 6.23 -5.15
C ILE A 6 -2.33 7.70 -4.99
N ALA A 7 -2.30 8.45 -6.10
CA ALA A 7 -1.99 9.88 -6.09
C ALA A 7 -2.94 10.65 -5.15
N LYS A 8 -4.24 10.35 -5.21
CA LYS A 8 -5.24 10.93 -4.29
C LYS A 8 -4.89 10.64 -2.83
N LEU A 9 -4.62 9.38 -2.48
CA LEU A 9 -4.27 8.99 -1.10
C LEU A 9 -3.04 9.74 -0.58
N CYS A 10 -2.00 9.88 -1.40
CA CYS A 10 -0.77 10.54 -0.98
C CYS A 10 -0.90 12.07 -0.91
N LYS A 11 -1.66 12.67 -1.84
CA LYS A 11 -2.00 14.11 -1.80
C LYS A 11 -2.80 14.47 -0.55
N GLU A 12 -3.79 13.65 -0.19
CA GLU A 12 -4.62 13.85 1.00
C GLU A 12 -3.81 13.76 2.30
N SER A 13 -2.89 12.80 2.41
CA SER A 13 -2.01 12.65 3.58
C SER A 13 -0.82 13.60 3.59
N LYS A 14 -0.54 14.30 2.47
CA LYS A 14 0.68 15.11 2.24
C LYS A 14 1.97 14.35 2.55
N PHE A 15 1.96 13.05 2.25
CA PHE A 15 3.09 12.17 2.51
C PHE A 15 3.18 11.14 1.39
N ILE A 16 4.34 11.07 0.75
CA ILE A 16 4.66 10.12 -0.30
C ILE A 16 5.88 9.33 0.15
N GLN A 17 5.78 8.00 0.06
CA GLN A 17 6.88 7.09 0.27
C GLN A 17 7.11 6.29 -1.00
N LEU A 18 8.32 6.37 -1.55
CA LEU A 18 8.81 5.57 -2.65
C LEU A 18 9.84 4.57 -2.12
N ILE A 19 9.62 3.29 -2.38
CA ILE A 19 10.41 2.19 -1.84
C ILE A 19 10.99 1.40 -2.99
N ASP A 20 12.32 1.36 -3.05
CA ASP A 20 13.06 0.51 -3.97
C ASP A 20 13.22 -0.88 -3.36
N VAL A 21 12.77 -1.91 -4.07
CA VAL A 21 12.84 -3.31 -3.65
C VAL A 21 13.75 -4.05 -4.64
N PRO A 22 14.94 -4.51 -4.21
CA PRO A 22 15.84 -5.30 -5.05
C PRO A 22 15.12 -6.54 -5.61
N SER A 23 15.32 -6.84 -6.89
CA SER A 23 14.74 -8.00 -7.56
C SER A 23 15.72 -8.54 -8.61
N GLY A 24 16.60 -9.44 -8.16
CA GLY A 24 17.70 -9.94 -8.98
C GLY A 24 18.64 -8.81 -9.42
N SER A 25 18.83 -8.66 -10.74
CA SER A 25 19.58 -7.56 -11.35
C SER A 25 18.77 -6.29 -11.59
N SER A 26 17.50 -6.28 -11.18
CA SER A 26 16.56 -5.16 -11.37
C SER A 26 16.05 -4.60 -10.04
N CYS A 27 15.31 -3.50 -10.10
CA CYS A 27 14.63 -2.89 -8.95
C CYS A 27 13.14 -2.77 -9.24
N ARG A 28 12.30 -3.28 -8.32
CA ARG A 28 10.85 -3.02 -8.31
C ARG A 28 10.59 -1.82 -7.42
N GLN A 29 9.70 -0.91 -7.82
CA GLN A 29 9.33 0.23 -6.98
C GLN A 29 7.93 0.08 -6.42
N TRP A 30 7.77 0.50 -5.17
CA TRP A 30 6.48 0.57 -4.50
C TRP A 30 6.22 2.00 -4.03
N ILE A 31 4.98 2.45 -4.15
CA ILE A 31 4.58 3.78 -3.71
C ILE A 31 3.44 3.73 -2.72
N GLY A 32 3.50 4.59 -1.71
CA GLY A 32 2.53 4.63 -0.64
C GLY A 32 2.51 5.94 0.11
N ASN A 33 1.71 5.96 1.17
CA ASN A 33 1.59 7.09 2.08
C ASN A 33 1.80 6.69 3.55
N GLY A 34 2.59 5.64 3.79
CA GLY A 34 2.86 5.10 5.13
C GLY A 34 1.72 4.27 5.73
N GLY A 35 0.49 4.36 5.20
CA GLY A 35 -0.62 3.49 5.58
C GLY A 35 -0.78 2.25 4.70
N ALA A 36 -0.41 2.36 3.42
CA ALA A 36 -0.38 1.28 2.45
C ALA A 36 0.66 1.60 1.37
N ALA A 37 1.21 0.56 0.75
CA ALA A 37 2.11 0.65 -0.39
C ALA A 37 1.60 -0.23 -1.55
N TYR A 38 1.82 0.21 -2.78
CA TYR A 38 1.34 -0.46 -3.99
C TYR A 38 2.48 -0.60 -5.00
N PRO A 39 2.58 -1.74 -5.72
CA PRO A 39 3.65 -1.97 -6.67
C PRO A 39 3.46 -1.10 -7.92
N ILE A 40 4.49 -0.36 -8.31
CA ILE A 40 4.51 0.38 -9.57
C ILE A 40 4.99 -0.57 -10.67
N THR A 41 4.10 -0.88 -11.61
CA THR A 41 4.41 -1.73 -12.76
C THR A 41 4.18 -0.97 -14.07
N GLY A 42 5.03 -1.20 -15.06
CA GLY A 42 4.90 -0.62 -16.40
C GLY A 42 5.29 0.87 -16.51
N LEU A 43 5.91 1.44 -15.49
CA LEU A 43 6.51 2.78 -15.53
C LEU A 43 8.04 2.69 -15.50
N PRO A 44 8.75 3.71 -16.04
CA PRO A 44 10.20 3.82 -15.82
C PRO A 44 10.50 3.99 -14.34
N TYR A 45 11.78 3.88 -13.97
CA TYR A 45 12.22 4.21 -12.62
C TYR A 45 11.81 5.65 -12.27
N LEU A 46 11.16 5.80 -11.14
CA LEU A 46 10.65 7.05 -10.62
C LEU A 46 11.53 7.55 -9.47
N ASP A 47 11.55 8.86 -9.33
CA ASP A 47 12.17 9.67 -8.30
C ASP A 47 11.18 10.73 -7.83
N GLU A 48 11.59 11.61 -6.92
CA GLU A 48 10.71 12.65 -6.39
C GLU A 48 10.04 13.52 -7.48
N GLN A 49 10.84 14.02 -8.44
CA GLN A 49 10.36 14.97 -9.44
C GLN A 49 9.42 14.31 -10.46
N SER A 50 9.77 13.10 -10.91
CA SER A 50 8.91 12.32 -11.78
C SER A 50 7.61 11.90 -11.08
N ILE A 51 7.65 11.61 -9.77
CA ILE A 51 6.41 11.38 -9.00
C ILE A 51 5.54 12.63 -8.94
N TYR A 52 6.09 13.82 -8.66
CA TYR A 52 5.29 15.05 -8.70
C TYR A 52 4.65 15.28 -10.06
N THR A 53 5.34 14.92 -11.14
CA THR A 53 4.80 14.99 -12.50
C THR A 53 3.68 13.97 -12.72
N VAL A 54 3.91 12.69 -12.43
CA VAL A 54 2.93 11.59 -12.60
C VAL A 54 1.70 11.81 -11.72
N PHE A 55 1.89 12.34 -10.52
CA PHE A 55 0.80 12.65 -9.60
C PHE A 55 0.13 13.97 -9.93
N GLU A 56 0.62 14.77 -10.87
CA GLU A 56 0.09 16.10 -11.19
C GLU A 56 0.04 16.98 -9.92
N ILE A 57 1.19 17.12 -9.24
CA ILE A 57 1.37 17.96 -8.06
C ILE A 57 2.01 19.30 -8.48
N PRO A 58 1.25 20.41 -8.39
CA PRO A 58 1.77 21.75 -8.67
C PRO A 58 2.96 22.13 -7.78
N GLU A 59 3.93 22.88 -8.33
CA GLU A 59 5.17 23.29 -7.64
C GLU A 59 4.89 24.01 -6.30
N ASP A 60 3.89 24.88 -6.24
CA ASP A 60 3.46 25.62 -5.03
C ASP A 60 2.89 24.73 -3.90
N LYS A 61 2.68 23.44 -4.20
CA LYS A 61 2.22 22.43 -3.24
C LYS A 61 3.29 21.41 -2.87
N GLN A 62 4.39 21.31 -3.61
CA GLN A 62 5.43 20.30 -3.40
C GLN A 62 6.11 20.47 -2.03
N GLU A 63 6.40 21.71 -1.62
CA GLU A 63 7.01 22.04 -0.31
C GLU A 63 6.18 21.55 0.90
N LYS A 64 4.88 21.34 0.71
CA LYS A 64 3.94 20.91 1.76
C LYS A 64 3.84 19.39 1.86
N ILE A 65 4.46 18.67 0.93
CA ILE A 65 4.46 17.22 0.88
C ILE A 65 5.77 16.73 1.46
N LYS A 66 5.68 15.84 2.44
CA LYS A 66 6.84 15.10 2.91
C LYS A 66 7.07 13.93 1.96
N PHE A 67 8.21 13.92 1.28
CA PHE A 67 8.64 12.84 0.41
C PHE A 67 9.75 12.02 1.08
N ILE A 68 9.65 10.69 0.98
CA ILE A 68 10.72 9.76 1.37
C ILE A 68 10.96 8.82 0.21
N HIS A 69 12.19 8.74 -0.25
CA HIS A 69 12.65 7.70 -1.17
C HIS A 69 13.80 6.93 -0.54
N GLN A 70 13.61 5.62 -0.42
CA GLN A 70 14.54 4.75 0.28
C GLN A 70 14.53 3.34 -0.31
N GLN A 71 15.60 2.60 -0.08
CA GLN A 71 15.61 1.15 -0.27
C GLN A 71 14.69 0.48 0.76
N ASN A 72 14.19 -0.73 0.45
CA ASN A 72 13.40 -1.53 1.38
C ASN A 72 14.16 -1.65 2.70
N PRO A 73 13.59 -1.17 3.83
CA PRO A 73 14.27 -1.18 5.12
C PRO A 73 14.42 -2.59 5.72
N GLY A 74 13.96 -3.65 5.04
CA GLY A 74 14.11 -5.05 5.44
C GLY A 74 12.98 -5.55 6.35
N PHE A 75 12.27 -4.66 7.04
CA PHE A 75 11.17 -5.03 7.95
C PHE A 75 9.89 -5.51 7.25
N PHE A 76 9.71 -5.19 5.96
CA PHE A 76 8.54 -5.57 5.19
C PHE A 76 8.91 -6.56 4.09
N ASN A 77 8.13 -7.64 3.97
CA ASN A 77 8.24 -8.57 2.86
C ASN A 77 7.38 -8.08 1.69
N PHE A 78 8.04 -7.71 0.58
CA PHE A 78 7.43 -7.26 -0.68
C PHE A 78 7.39 -8.36 -1.77
N ASP A 79 7.75 -9.59 -1.42
CA ASP A 79 7.62 -10.73 -2.33
C ASP A 79 6.16 -11.11 -2.52
N ASP A 80 5.90 -11.77 -3.64
CA ASP A 80 4.53 -12.09 -4.06
C ASP A 80 3.85 -13.07 -3.10
N THR A 81 4.64 -13.93 -2.44
CA THR A 81 4.18 -14.91 -1.43
C THR A 81 5.05 -14.88 -0.18
N ASP A 82 4.49 -15.26 0.96
CA ASP A 82 5.23 -15.50 2.20
C ASP A 82 4.72 -16.76 2.91
N ARG A 83 5.65 -17.57 3.45
CA ARG A 83 5.31 -18.85 4.13
C ARG A 83 4.43 -18.68 5.37
N THR A 84 4.38 -17.47 5.93
CA THR A 84 3.56 -17.10 7.08
C THR A 84 2.23 -16.51 6.66
N GLU A 85 1.91 -16.42 5.36
CA GLU A 85 0.61 -15.91 4.92
C GLU A 85 -0.54 -16.78 5.44
N ILE A 86 -1.52 -16.12 6.05
CA ILE A 86 -2.85 -16.71 6.23
C ILE A 86 -3.89 -15.78 5.63
N GLN A 87 -4.89 -16.35 4.98
CA GLN A 87 -6.03 -15.59 4.55
C GLN A 87 -6.79 -15.08 5.78
N VAL A 88 -7.12 -13.79 5.80
CA VAL A 88 -7.95 -13.21 6.86
C VAL A 88 -9.41 -13.20 6.44
N GLU A 89 -10.29 -13.46 7.41
CA GLU A 89 -11.73 -13.35 7.21
C GLU A 89 -12.17 -11.90 7.44
N LEU A 90 -12.91 -11.35 6.48
CA LEU A 90 -13.58 -10.06 6.63
C LEU A 90 -14.84 -10.24 7.46
N LEU A 91 -14.96 -9.48 8.56
CA LEU A 91 -16.19 -9.49 9.33
C LEU A 91 -17.27 -8.68 8.59
N GLY A 92 -18.51 -9.17 8.61
CA GLY A 92 -19.66 -8.58 7.89
C GLY A 92 -20.17 -7.24 8.41
N VAL A 93 -19.36 -6.51 9.19
CA VAL A 93 -19.70 -5.22 9.80
C VAL A 93 -18.68 -4.14 9.39
N GLY A 94 -19.08 -2.88 9.48
CA GLY A 94 -18.18 -1.74 9.25
C GLY A 94 -18.48 -0.63 10.25
N VAL A 95 -17.47 0.17 10.57
CA VAL A 95 -17.61 1.32 11.46
C VAL A 95 -17.30 2.59 10.68
N ASP A 96 -18.25 3.51 10.68
CA ASP A 96 -18.06 4.85 10.12
C ASP A 96 -17.59 5.79 11.23
N LEU A 97 -16.39 6.36 11.04
CA LEU A 97 -15.77 7.35 11.93
C LEU A 97 -15.79 8.76 11.32
N GLY A 98 -16.73 9.02 10.42
CA GLY A 98 -16.95 10.27 9.69
C GLY A 98 -15.95 10.48 8.54
N SER A 99 -14.65 10.53 8.87
CA SER A 99 -13.57 10.69 7.87
C SER A 99 -13.03 9.36 7.34
N LYS A 100 -13.43 8.24 7.95
CA LYS A 100 -12.92 6.90 7.63
C LYS A 100 -14.05 5.89 7.75
N LEU A 101 -14.15 5.03 6.74
CA LEU A 101 -14.92 3.80 6.83
C LEU A 101 -13.94 2.66 7.08
N ILE A 102 -13.94 2.13 8.30
CA ILE A 102 -13.07 1.03 8.69
C ILE A 102 -13.83 -0.29 8.70
N LYS A 103 -13.18 -1.36 8.25
CA LYS A 103 -13.71 -2.71 8.30
C LYS A 103 -12.85 -3.58 9.21
N PRO A 104 -13.47 -4.37 10.11
CA PRO A 104 -12.74 -5.34 10.90
C PRO A 104 -12.44 -6.61 10.10
N LEU A 105 -11.37 -7.28 10.49
CA LEU A 105 -10.95 -8.57 9.98
C LEU A 105 -10.38 -9.43 11.11
N GLN A 106 -10.50 -10.74 10.98
CA GLN A 106 -9.94 -11.68 11.94
C GLN A 106 -8.45 -11.92 11.62
N THR A 107 -7.58 -11.60 12.59
CA THR A 107 -6.13 -11.84 12.54
C THR A 107 -5.72 -12.93 13.52
N ARG A 108 -4.46 -13.39 13.46
CA ARG A 108 -3.85 -14.27 14.48
C ARG A 108 -3.88 -13.67 15.88
N LYS A 109 -3.90 -12.33 15.98
CA LYS A 109 -3.84 -11.58 17.24
C LYS A 109 -5.20 -11.05 17.71
N GLY A 110 -6.29 -11.51 17.10
CA GLY A 110 -7.64 -11.03 17.38
C GLY A 110 -8.20 -10.16 16.26
N ILE A 111 -8.94 -9.11 16.59
CA ILE A 111 -9.59 -8.26 15.57
C ILE A 111 -8.64 -7.16 15.11
N GLY A 112 -8.32 -7.16 13.82
CA GLY A 112 -7.64 -6.07 13.12
C GLY A 112 -8.63 -5.17 12.40
N PHE A 113 -8.19 -3.98 11.99
CA PHE A 113 -8.99 -3.04 11.22
C PHE A 113 -8.19 -2.49 10.05
N TYR A 114 -8.86 -2.22 8.94
CA TYR A 114 -8.28 -1.48 7.82
C TYR A 114 -9.23 -0.40 7.34
N ASP A 115 -8.67 0.71 6.87
CA ASP A 115 -9.41 1.78 6.24
C ASP A 115 -9.71 1.39 4.78
N THR A 116 -11.00 1.35 4.44
CA THR A 116 -11.45 0.91 3.13
C THR A 116 -10.96 1.81 2.00
N LYS A 117 -10.51 3.04 2.26
CA LYS A 117 -9.93 3.88 1.20
C LYS A 117 -8.68 3.26 0.55
N TYR A 118 -7.92 2.46 1.29
CA TYR A 118 -6.74 1.76 0.75
C TYR A 118 -7.12 0.65 -0.24
N MET A 119 -8.40 0.35 -0.37
CA MET A 119 -8.92 -0.55 -1.40
C MET A 119 -9.13 0.13 -2.75
N ALA A 120 -9.17 1.48 -2.80
CA ALA A 120 -9.50 2.24 -4.00
C ALA A 120 -8.50 2.03 -5.17
N PRO A 121 -7.18 1.94 -4.95
CA PRO A 121 -6.22 1.62 -6.02
C PRO A 121 -6.44 0.26 -6.69
N LEU A 122 -7.17 -0.64 -6.04
CA LEU A 122 -7.46 -1.99 -6.52
C LEU A 122 -8.92 -2.16 -6.95
N ALA A 123 -9.67 -1.07 -7.16
CA ALA A 123 -11.11 -1.13 -7.43
C ALA A 123 -11.50 -1.96 -8.67
N ASP A 124 -10.63 -2.08 -9.68
CA ASP A 124 -10.92 -2.89 -10.89
C ASP A 124 -10.57 -4.38 -10.70
N ILE A 125 -10.01 -4.77 -9.56
CA ILE A 125 -9.71 -6.17 -9.25
C ILE A 125 -10.97 -6.77 -8.62
N THR A 126 -11.76 -7.46 -9.44
CA THR A 126 -13.06 -8.03 -9.08
C THR A 126 -13.02 -9.53 -8.78
N VAL A 127 -11.91 -10.22 -9.10
CA VAL A 127 -11.72 -11.66 -8.87
C VAL A 127 -10.46 -11.86 -8.04
N GLY A 128 -10.51 -12.81 -7.10
CA GLY A 128 -9.36 -13.20 -6.26
C GLY A 128 -8.90 -12.11 -5.31
N ARG A 129 -9.82 -11.24 -4.85
CA ARG A 129 -9.48 -10.17 -3.90
C ARG A 129 -9.48 -10.71 -2.48
N GLU A 130 -8.36 -11.29 -2.09
CA GLU A 130 -8.18 -11.87 -0.77
C GLU A 130 -7.17 -11.03 0.02
N ILE A 131 -7.43 -10.88 1.31
CA ILE A 131 -6.50 -10.23 2.22
C ILE A 131 -5.80 -11.35 2.96
N TYR A 132 -4.49 -11.21 3.08
CA TYR A 132 -3.63 -12.09 3.83
C TYR A 132 -2.93 -11.31 4.92
N GLU A 133 -2.77 -11.94 6.07
CA GLU A 133 -1.90 -11.45 7.14
C GLU A 133 -0.54 -12.12 6.99
N ARG A 134 0.53 -11.31 7.09
CA ARG A 134 1.93 -11.75 7.14
C ARG A 134 2.53 -11.38 8.49
N GLU A 135 3.41 -12.23 9.00
CA GLU A 135 4.26 -11.87 10.14
C GLU A 135 5.47 -11.07 9.66
N THR A 136 5.69 -9.89 10.24
CA THR A 136 6.95 -9.16 10.06
C THR A 136 7.98 -9.61 11.09
N GLU A 137 9.27 -9.39 10.81
CA GLU A 137 10.37 -9.69 11.74
C GLU A 137 10.23 -8.99 13.11
N GLY A 138 9.44 -7.91 13.19
CA GLY A 138 9.12 -7.20 14.43
C GLY A 138 7.87 -7.72 15.16
N GLY A 139 7.26 -8.82 14.69
CA GLY A 139 6.04 -9.40 15.24
C GLY A 139 4.79 -8.53 15.08
N LYS A 140 4.83 -7.45 14.29
CA LYS A 140 3.62 -6.66 13.96
C LYS A 140 3.02 -7.23 12.68
N PRO A 141 1.75 -7.66 12.70
CA PRO A 141 1.14 -8.21 11.50
C PRO A 141 0.97 -7.10 10.45
N THR A 142 1.30 -7.42 9.21
CA THR A 142 1.01 -6.57 8.05
C THR A 142 -0.02 -7.25 7.18
N LEU A 143 -0.90 -6.44 6.59
CA LEU A 143 -1.93 -6.94 5.68
C LEU A 143 -1.43 -6.80 4.24
N GLN A 144 -1.36 -7.92 3.55
CA GLN A 144 -1.12 -8.03 2.11
C GLN A 144 -2.45 -8.23 1.41
N LEU A 145 -2.71 -7.50 0.34
CA LEU A 145 -3.71 -7.90 -0.64
C LEU A 145 -3.01 -8.73 -1.69
N SER A 146 -3.31 -10.01 -1.76
CA SER A 146 -2.82 -10.87 -2.82
C SER A 146 -3.95 -11.25 -3.76
N LYS A 147 -3.58 -11.48 -5.01
CA LYS A 147 -4.45 -12.11 -6.00
C LYS A 147 -4.13 -13.59 -5.94
N ALA A 148 -5.10 -14.44 -5.58
CA ALA A 148 -4.98 -15.86 -5.87
C ALA A 148 -4.85 -16.03 -7.39
N PHE A 149 -3.70 -16.54 -7.84
CA PHE A 149 -3.46 -16.94 -9.22
C PHE A 149 -3.84 -18.40 -9.41
#